data_AF-X0YJ59-F1
#
_entry.id   AF-X0YJ59-F1
#
_cell.length_a   1.000
_cell.length_b   1.000
_cell.length_c   1.000
_cell.angle_alpha   90.00
_cell.angle_beta   90.00
_cell.angle_gamma   90.00
#
_symmetry.space_group_name_H-M   'P 1'
#
loop_
_entity.id
_entity.type
_entity.pdbx_description
1 polymer ?
#
loop_
_entity_poly.entity_id
_entity_poly.type
_entity_poly.pdbx_seq_one_letter_code
_entity_poly.pdbx_strand_id
1 'polypeptide(L)'
;MSLTREELQDLFLAGKIAHLALDQIEKHLKPGISISALYDSIVRIITRKEGVNLAFPPNISVNECAAHDTAAPDPMEKRTVSRKALIKIDIGANVNG
;
A
#
# COMPACT_ATOMS: atom_id res chain seq x y z
N MET A 1 3.27 1.66 -29.00
CA MET A 1 4.17 2.71 -28.49
C MET A 1 5.26 2.01 -27.69
N SER A 2 6.53 2.40 -27.88
CA SER A 2 7.65 1.90 -27.07
C SER A 2 7.95 2.89 -25.94
N LEU A 3 8.15 2.40 -24.73
CA LEU A 3 8.56 3.23 -23.60
C LEU A 3 9.98 3.78 -23.82
N THR A 4 10.19 5.02 -23.42
CA THR A 4 11.52 5.62 -23.33
C THR A 4 12.32 4.98 -22.19
N ARG A 5 13.63 5.21 -22.18
CA ARG A 5 14.49 4.72 -21.11
C ARG A 5 14.15 5.34 -19.75
N GLU A 6 13.73 6.60 -19.75
CA GLU A 6 13.32 7.34 -18.55
C GLU A 6 12.01 6.76 -18.00
N GLU A 7 10.99 6.58 -18.85
CA GLU A 7 9.73 5.93 -18.45
C GLU A 7 9.96 4.52 -17.89
N LEU A 8 10.87 3.75 -18.49
CA LEU A 8 11.24 2.44 -17.95
C LEU A 8 11.89 2.55 -16.56
N GLN A 9 12.79 3.52 -16.35
CA GLN A 9 13.43 3.73 -15.05
C GLN A 9 12.42 4.15 -13.98
N ASP A 10 11.45 4.98 -14.34
CA ASP A 10 10.36 5.41 -13.45
C ASP A 10 9.48 4.23 -13.05
N LEU A 11 9.09 3.36 -14.00
CA LEU A 11 8.36 2.13 -13.71
C LEU A 11 9.17 1.17 -12.82
N PHE A 12 10.48 1.01 -13.06
CA PHE A 12 11.34 0.19 -12.21
C PHE A 12 11.44 0.74 -10.79
N LEU A 13 11.56 2.06 -10.64
CA LEU A 13 11.60 2.69 -9.33
C LEU A 13 10.26 2.54 -8.59
N ALA A 14 9.14 2.78 -9.27
CA ALA A 14 7.80 2.57 -8.73
C ALA A 14 7.60 1.12 -8.24
N GLY A 15 7.91 0.14 -9.08
CA GLY A 15 7.80 -1.28 -8.72
C GLY A 15 8.70 -1.66 -7.54
N LYS A 16 9.93 -1.12 -7.49
CA LYS A 16 10.86 -1.34 -6.37
C LYS A 16 10.32 -0.78 -5.04
N ILE A 17 9.72 0.41 -5.07
CA ILE A 17 9.14 1.04 -3.87
C ILE A 17 7.88 0.29 -3.41
N ALA A 18 7.01 -0.12 -4.33
CA ALA A 18 5.83 -0.93 -4.00
C ALA A 18 6.23 -2.27 -3.37
N HIS A 19 7.22 -2.96 -3.94
CA HIS A 19 7.75 -4.20 -3.37
C HIS A 19 8.34 -4.00 -1.97
N LEU A 20 9.13 -2.94 -1.78
CA LEU A 20 9.69 -2.60 -0.46
C LEU A 20 8.59 -2.35 0.58
N ALA A 21 7.51 -1.67 0.19
CA ALA A 21 6.38 -1.44 1.08
C ALA A 21 5.69 -2.76 1.47
N LEU A 22 5.43 -3.67 0.54
CA LEU A 22 4.87 -5.00 0.86
C LEU A 22 5.76 -5.80 1.82
N ASP A 23 7.06 -5.88 1.54
CA ASP A 23 8.03 -6.63 2.35
C ASP A 23 8.15 -6.07 3.78
N GLN A 24 8.12 -4.74 3.96
CA GLN A 24 8.13 -4.12 5.28
C GLN A 24 6.82 -4.35 6.03
N ILE A 25 5.68 -4.22 5.35
CA ILE A 25 4.37 -4.41 5.97
C ILE A 25 4.18 -5.85 6.43
N GLU A 26 4.56 -6.84 5.61
CA GLU A 26 4.47 -8.26 5.96
C GLU A 26 5.17 -8.57 7.29
N LYS A 27 6.36 -7.99 7.51
CA LYS A 27 7.16 -8.18 8.75
C LYS A 27 6.52 -7.56 9.99
N HIS A 28 5.65 -6.57 9.82
CA HIS A 28 5.02 -5.84 10.93
C HIS A 28 3.55 -6.20 11.12
N LEU A 29 2.94 -6.92 10.17
CA LEU A 29 1.53 -7.29 10.21
C LEU A 29 1.30 -8.30 11.35
N LYS A 30 0.47 -7.92 12.31
CA LYS A 30 0.11 -8.74 13.46
C LYS A 30 -1.35 -8.52 13.85
N PRO A 31 -1.98 -9.50 14.52
CA PRO A 31 -3.33 -9.34 15.03
C PRO A 31 -3.44 -8.12 15.96
N GLY A 32 -4.54 -7.38 15.85
CA GLY A 32 -4.84 -6.17 16.64
C GLY A 32 -4.36 -4.86 16.02
N ILE A 33 -3.59 -4.87 14.92
CA ILE A 33 -3.26 -3.62 14.21
C ILE A 33 -4.53 -3.00 13.61
N SER A 34 -4.69 -1.69 13.79
CA SER A 34 -5.75 -0.91 13.12
C SER A 34 -5.51 -0.84 11.61
N ILE A 35 -6.57 -0.94 10.82
CA ILE A 35 -6.51 -0.78 9.37
C ILE A 35 -6.02 0.63 8.98
N SER A 36 -6.37 1.68 9.75
CA SER A 36 -5.86 3.05 9.52
C SER A 36 -4.36 3.15 9.77
N ALA A 37 -3.86 2.56 10.84
CA ALA A 37 -2.42 2.54 11.14
C ALA A 37 -1.62 1.79 10.07
N LEU A 38 -2.20 0.71 9.52
CA LEU A 38 -1.62 -0.03 8.40
C LEU A 38 -1.59 0.82 7.12
N TYR A 39 -2.70 1.49 6.80
CA TYR A 39 -2.80 2.43 5.68
C TYR A 39 -1.73 3.52 5.77
N ASP A 40 -1.64 4.22 6.90
CA ASP A 40 -0.66 5.29 7.09
C ASP A 40 0.78 4.80 7.01
N SER A 41 1.04 3.56 7.45
CA SER A 41 2.36 2.94 7.33
C SER A 41 2.74 2.72 5.87
N ILE A 42 1.82 2.19 5.06
CA ILE A 42 2.03 2.02 3.62
C ILE A 42 2.29 3.37 2.96
N VAL A 43 1.45 4.38 3.23
CA VAL A 43 1.60 5.73 2.66
C VAL A 43 2.97 6.29 3.00
N ARG A 44 3.37 6.26 4.27
CA ARG A 44 4.68 6.75 4.71
C ARG A 44 5.85 6.04 4.03
N ILE A 45 5.76 4.73 3.79
CA ILE A 45 6.84 3.99 3.15
C ILE A 45 6.94 4.38 1.66
N ILE A 46 5.82 4.44 0.95
CA ILE A 46 5.80 4.77 -0.48
C ILE A 46 6.28 6.20 -0.73
N THR A 47 5.75 7.17 0.03
CA THR A 47 6.05 8.59 -0.17
C THR A 47 7.31 9.07 0.55
N ARG A 48 8.08 8.15 1.15
CA ARG A 48 9.34 8.48 1.84
C ARG A 48 10.37 9.08 0.89
N LYS A 49 10.38 8.65 -0.37
CA LYS A 49 11.30 9.14 -1.38
C LYS A 49 10.65 10.28 -2.15
N GLU A 50 11.36 11.40 -2.27
CA GLU A 50 10.92 12.56 -3.04
C GLU A 50 10.64 12.17 -4.50
N GLY A 51 9.56 12.74 -5.06
CA GLY A 51 9.07 12.43 -6.41
C GLY A 51 8.31 11.11 -6.53
N VAL A 52 8.17 10.32 -5.44
CA VAL A 52 7.37 9.10 -5.42
C VAL A 52 6.04 9.36 -4.71
N ASN A 53 4.95 9.06 -5.41
CA ASN A 53 3.59 9.23 -4.90
C ASN A 53 2.84 7.90 -4.90
N LEU A 54 1.65 7.89 -4.29
CA LEU A 54 0.70 6.79 -4.45
C LEU A 54 0.14 6.83 -5.87
N ALA A 55 0.09 5.68 -6.55
CA ALA A 55 -0.65 5.55 -7.80
C ALA A 55 -2.17 5.50 -7.54
N PHE A 56 -2.57 4.92 -6.40
CA PHE A 56 -3.93 4.84 -5.89
C PHE A 56 -3.92 4.63 -4.37
N PRO A 57 -5.05 4.86 -3.66
CA PRO A 57 -5.11 4.64 -2.22
C PRO A 57 -4.81 3.17 -1.84
N PRO A 58 -3.97 2.89 -0.84
CA PRO A 58 -3.75 1.52 -0.36
C PRO A 58 -5.06 0.80 -0.03
N ASN A 59 -5.30 -0.34 -0.66
CA ASN A 59 -6.46 -1.18 -0.35
C ASN A 59 -6.03 -2.28 0.64
N ILE A 60 -6.87 -2.51 1.64
CA ILE A 60 -6.68 -3.48 2.72
C ILE A 60 -7.99 -4.26 2.86
N SER A 61 -8.24 -5.16 1.91
CA SER A 61 -9.46 -5.96 1.88
C SER A 61 -9.34 -7.18 2.79
N VAL A 62 -10.32 -7.38 3.68
CA VAL A 62 -10.31 -8.45 4.69
C VAL A 62 -11.35 -9.52 4.37
N ASN A 63 -10.98 -10.79 4.53
CA ASN A 63 -11.83 -11.97 4.35
C ASN A 63 -12.57 -11.97 3.00
N GLU A 64 -13.91 -11.97 3.01
CA GLU A 64 -14.79 -12.02 1.85
C GLU A 64 -14.75 -10.78 0.96
N CYS A 65 -14.26 -9.65 1.47
CA CYS A 65 -14.11 -8.44 0.66
C CYS A 65 -13.11 -8.68 -0.46
N ALA A 66 -13.50 -8.57 -1.73
CA ALA A 66 -12.62 -8.95 -2.84
C ALA A 66 -11.46 -7.97 -3.07
N ALA A 67 -11.76 -6.67 -3.20
CA ALA A 67 -10.83 -5.61 -3.55
C ALA A 67 -11.39 -4.23 -3.17
N HIS A 68 -10.63 -3.16 -3.39
CA HIS A 68 -11.07 -1.75 -3.32
C HIS A 68 -11.55 -1.27 -1.95
N ASP A 69 -11.24 -2.01 -0.90
CA ASP A 69 -11.57 -1.61 0.46
C ASP A 69 -10.39 -0.87 1.07
N THR A 70 -10.54 0.44 1.24
CA THR A 70 -9.52 1.31 1.84
C THR A 70 -9.86 1.64 3.28
N ALA A 71 -8.89 2.15 4.02
CA ALA A 71 -9.12 2.63 5.38
C ALA A 71 -10.04 3.86 5.38
N ALA A 72 -10.97 3.90 6.34
CA ALA A 72 -11.61 5.16 6.70
C ALA A 72 -10.60 6.09 7.41
N PRO A 73 -10.83 7.41 7.44
CA PRO A 73 -10.01 8.32 8.23
C PRO A 73 -10.07 7.96 9.73
N ASP A 74 -8.97 8.16 10.46
CA ASP A 74 -8.99 8.12 11.91
C ASP A 74 -9.76 9.36 12.45
N PRO A 75 -10.65 9.24 13.46
CA PRO A 75 -10.98 8.07 14.29
C PRO A 75 -12.19 7.24 13.81
N MET A 76 -12.65 7.42 12.56
CA MET A 76 -13.81 6.68 12.03
C MET A 76 -13.49 5.22 11.70
N GLU A 77 -12.23 4.90 11.40
CA GLU A 77 -11.81 3.52 11.20
C GLU A 77 -11.83 2.72 12.52
N LYS A 78 -12.70 1.71 12.58
CA LYS A 78 -12.85 0.83 13.76
C LYS A 78 -12.31 -0.57 13.52
N ARG A 79 -11.94 -0.90 12.28
CA ARG A 79 -11.50 -2.25 11.94
C ARG A 79 -10.07 -2.47 12.42
N THR A 80 -9.85 -3.66 12.95
CA THR A 80 -8.52 -4.16 13.30
C THR A 80 -8.32 -5.53 12.66
N VAL A 81 -7.06 -5.88 12.42
CA VAL A 81 -6.68 -7.18 11.87
C VAL A 81 -6.97 -8.28 12.90
N SER A 82 -7.88 -9.19 12.58
CA SER A 82 -8.15 -10.35 13.44
C SER A 82 -7.09 -11.44 13.28
N ARG A 83 -6.93 -12.31 14.28
CA ARG A 83 -5.88 -13.36 14.28
C ARG A 83 -5.99 -14.37 13.13
N LYS A 84 -7.20 -14.62 12.63
CA LYS A 84 -7.49 -15.56 11.54
C LYS A 84 -7.88 -14.85 10.23
N ALA A 85 -7.64 -13.54 10.14
CA ALA A 85 -8.00 -12.77 8.96
C ALA A 85 -7.17 -13.20 7.75
N LEU A 86 -7.83 -13.35 6.60
CA LEU A 86 -7.16 -13.34 5.30
C LEU A 86 -7.18 -11.89 4.79
N ILE A 87 -6.01 -11.30 4.58
CA ILE A 87 -5.87 -9.91 4.14
C ILE A 87 -5.28 -9.88 2.74
N LYS A 88 -5.87 -9.07 1.86
CA LYS A 88 -5.29 -8.70 0.56
C LYS A 88 -4.86 -7.25 0.65
N ILE A 89 -3.57 -7.01 0.42
CA ILE A 89 -2.98 -5.67 0.38
C ILE A 89 -2.70 -5.36 -1.09
N ASP A 90 -3.35 -4.33 -1.61
CA ASP A 90 -3.14 -3.83 -2.97
C ASP A 90 -2.67 -2.38 -2.91
N ILE A 91 -1.49 -2.13 -3.47
CA ILE A 91 -0.79 -0.85 -3.37
C ILE A 91 -0.10 -0.53 -4.69
N GLY A 92 -0.03 0.76 -5.00
CA GLY A 92 0.67 1.25 -6.17
C GLY A 92 1.53 2.46 -5.83
N ALA A 93 2.73 2.50 -6.39
CA ALA A 93 3.59 3.67 -6.39
C ALA A 93 3.64 4.28 -7.79
N ASN A 94 3.81 5.58 -7.85
CA ASN A 94 3.88 6.37 -9.07
C ASN A 94 5.16 7.21 -9.03
N VAL A 95 5.86 7.25 -10.17
CA VAL A 95 6.96 8.19 -10.45
C VAL A 95 6.66 8.82 -11.81
N ASN A 96 6.41 10.14 -11.82
CA ASN A 96 6.14 10.94 -13.04
C ASN A 96 4.93 10.56 -13.92
N GLY A 97 4.00 9.73 -13.44
CA GLY A 97 2.75 9.38 -14.14
C GLY A 97 2.77 8.01 -14.78
#